data_AF-A0A945WTH0-F1
#
_entry.id   AF-A0A945WTH0-F1
#
_cell.length_a   1.000
_cell.length_b   1.000
_cell.length_c   1.000
_cell.angle_alpha   90.00
_cell.angle_beta   90.00
_cell.angle_gamma   90.00
#
_symmetry.space_group_name_H-M   'P 1'
#
loop_
_entity.id
_entity.type
_entity.pdbx_description
1 polymer ?
#
loop_
_entity_poly.entity_id
_entity_poly.type
_entity_poly.pdbx_seq_one_letter_code
_entity_poly.pdbx_strand_id
1 'polypeptide(L)'
;MSSKNITRKFYSFVPLKIGSITLQSAIANLKSQNVTFQVCANTLKGKKISQDSLYEVFDEDIVPSGVAELAHLQAQGYTYIKP
;
A
#
# COMPACT_ATOMS: atom_id res chain seq x y z
N MET A 1 -5.70 -25.67 -9.05
CA MET A 1 -5.66 -24.63 -10.10
C MET A 1 -4.93 -23.42 -9.53
N SER A 2 -3.63 -23.38 -9.81
CA SER A 2 -2.62 -22.35 -9.56
C SER A 2 -2.84 -21.35 -8.41
N SER A 3 -2.14 -21.60 -7.29
CA SER A 3 -1.74 -20.59 -6.31
C SER A 3 -1.03 -19.44 -7.01
N LYS A 4 -1.78 -18.43 -7.48
CA LYS A 4 -1.19 -17.13 -7.74
C LYS A 4 -0.82 -16.57 -6.38
N ASN A 5 0.47 -16.61 -6.07
CA ASN A 5 1.07 -16.09 -4.84
C ASN A 5 0.32 -14.84 -4.41
N ILE A 6 -0.44 -14.99 -3.34
CA ILE A 6 -1.11 -13.91 -2.62
C ILE A 6 0.01 -13.03 -2.04
N THR A 7 0.58 -12.17 -2.88
CA THR A 7 1.08 -10.88 -2.42
C THR A 7 -0.14 -10.22 -1.82
N ARG A 8 -0.26 -10.31 -0.49
CA ARG A 8 -1.33 -9.66 0.27
C ARG A 8 -1.14 -8.16 0.08
N LYS A 9 -1.64 -7.60 -1.03
CA LYS A 9 -1.66 -6.16 -1.30
C LYS A 9 -2.66 -5.56 -0.32
N PHE A 10 -2.15 -5.20 0.85
CA PHE A 10 -2.98 -4.72 1.94
C PHE A 10 -3.26 -3.24 1.67
N TYR A 11 -4.45 -2.95 1.13
CA TYR A 11 -4.95 -1.59 0.97
C TYR A 11 -5.42 -1.05 2.31
N SER A 12 -4.47 -0.83 3.20
CA SER A 12 -4.72 -0.04 4.39
C SER A 12 -4.19 1.36 4.14
N PHE A 13 -5.02 2.35 4.48
CA PHE A 13 -4.60 3.71 4.77
C PHE A 13 -3.70 3.72 6.03
N VAL A 14 -2.66 2.89 6.06
CA VAL A 14 -1.66 2.96 7.12
C VAL A 14 -0.99 4.32 6.94
N PRO A 15 -0.94 5.17 7.98
CA PRO A 15 -0.09 6.33 7.93
C PRO A 15 1.35 5.83 7.90
N LEU A 16 1.93 5.70 6.70
CA LEU A 16 3.37 5.46 6.50
C LEU A 16 4.21 6.67 6.91
N LYS A 17 3.64 7.64 7.65
CA LYS A 17 4.31 8.87 8.02
C LYS A 17 5.44 8.57 8.99
N ILE A 18 6.64 9.04 8.65
CA ILE A 18 7.81 8.95 9.52
C ILE A 18 7.52 9.74 10.80
N GLY A 19 7.41 9.05 11.93
CA GLY A 19 7.06 9.69 13.21
C GLY A 19 6.70 8.73 14.35
N SER A 20 6.19 7.53 14.05
CA SER A 20 5.93 6.50 15.06
C SER A 20 6.84 5.28 14.84
N ILE A 21 7.76 5.03 15.77
CA ILE A 21 8.71 3.90 15.69
C ILE A 21 7.97 2.55 15.67
N THR A 22 6.90 2.43 16.48
CA THR A 22 6.11 1.20 16.59
C THR A 22 5.40 0.85 15.28
N LEU A 23 4.83 1.85 14.61
CA LEU A 23 4.15 1.64 13.32
C LEU A 23 5.16 1.27 12.21
N GLN A 24 6.32 1.93 12.18
CA GLN A 24 7.38 1.62 11.22
C GLN A 24 7.87 0.17 11.37
N SER A 25 8.11 -0.29 12.60
CA SER A 25 8.48 -1.69 12.86
C SER A 25 7.40 -2.68 12.43
N ALA A 26 6.12 -2.35 12.63
CA ALA A 26 5.01 -3.19 12.17
C ALA A 26 4.94 -3.25 10.63
N ILE A 27 5.12 -2.11 9.95
CA ILE A 27 5.17 -2.04 8.48
C ILE A 27 6.35 -2.87 7.94
N ALA A 28 7.54 -2.71 8.51
CA ALA A 28 8.72 -3.47 8.12
C ALA A 28 8.51 -4.99 8.29
N ASN A 29 7.87 -5.41 9.39
CA ASN A 29 7.53 -6.81 9.63
C ASN A 29 6.49 -7.35 8.63
N LEU A 30 5.55 -6.52 8.18
CA LEU A 30 4.59 -6.93 7.15
C LEU A 30 5.27 -7.02 5.78
N LYS A 31 6.16 -6.08 5.45
CA LYS A 31 6.94 -6.12 4.21
C LYS A 31 7.82 -7.37 4.11
N SER A 32 8.45 -7.79 5.21
CA SER A 32 9.23 -9.04 5.24
C SER A 32 8.37 -10.29 5.01
N GLN A 33 7.05 -10.20 5.23
CA GLN A 33 6.07 -11.24 4.90
C GLN A 33 5.52 -11.13 3.47
N ASN A 34 6.21 -10.40 2.58
CA ASN A 34 5.78 -10.16 1.19
C ASN A 34 4.45 -9.38 1.07
N VAL A 35 4.17 -8.49 2.01
CA VAL A 35 3.06 -7.52 1.92
C VAL A 35 3.54 -6.29 1.16
N THR A 36 2.89 -5.99 0.03
CA THR A 36 3.14 -4.76 -0.74
C THR A 36 2.18 -3.68 -0.30
N PHE A 37 2.71 -2.49 0.00
CA PHE A 37 1.94 -1.29 0.33
C PHE A 37 1.93 -0.36 -0.85
N GLN A 38 0.75 0.02 -1.35
CA GLN A 38 0.63 1.00 -2.41
C GLN A 38 -0.02 2.28 -1.93
N VAL A 39 0.44 3.40 -2.47
CA VAL A 39 0.00 4.73 -2.06
C VAL A 39 -0.69 5.43 -3.22
N CYS A 40 -1.85 6.03 -2.95
CA CYS A 40 -2.60 6.76 -3.96
C CYS A 40 -2.00 8.16 -4.19
N ALA A 41 -1.56 8.44 -5.42
CA ALA A 41 -1.02 9.73 -5.83
C ALA A 41 -2.01 10.89 -5.59
N ASN A 42 -3.31 10.67 -5.86
CA ASN A 42 -4.34 11.69 -5.59
C ASN A 42 -4.44 12.06 -4.11
N THR A 43 -4.25 11.10 -3.21
CA THR A 43 -4.26 11.35 -1.76
C THR A 43 -3.02 12.11 -1.32
N LEU A 44 -1.84 11.80 -1.88
CA LEU A 44 -0.61 12.55 -1.59
C LEU A 44 -0.75 14.02 -2.00
N LYS A 45 -1.24 14.26 -3.22
CA LYS A 45 -1.52 15.61 -3.73
C LYS A 45 -2.58 16.32 -2.87
N GLY A 46 -3.70 15.66 -2.59
CA GLY A 46 -4.82 16.23 -1.84
C GLY A 46 -4.50 16.55 -0.38
N LYS A 47 -3.65 15.74 0.27
CA LYS A 47 -3.20 15.97 1.65
C LYS A 47 -1.89 16.75 1.77
N LYS A 48 -1.29 17.17 0.64
CA LYS A 48 0.01 17.86 0.58
C LYS A 48 1.12 17.09 1.31
N ILE A 49 1.15 15.78 1.11
CA ILE A 49 2.14 14.88 1.70
C ILE A 49 3.23 14.64 0.65
N SER A 50 4.47 15.02 0.98
CA SER A 50 5.62 14.67 0.15
C SER A 50 5.96 13.19 0.31
N GLN A 51 6.38 12.55 -0.77
CA GLN A 51 6.84 11.16 -0.75
C GLN A 51 7.97 10.92 0.25
N ASP A 52 8.89 11.88 0.39
CA ASP A 52 10.02 11.80 1.34
C ASP A 52 9.58 11.72 2.80
N SER A 53 8.33 12.07 3.11
CA SER A 53 7.77 11.96 4.46
C SER A 53 7.18 10.56 4.76
N LEU A 54 7.22 9.65 3.79
CA LEU A 54 6.72 8.29 3.87
C LEU A 54 7.86 7.31 4.15
N TYR A 55 7.58 6.32 4.99
CA TYR A 55 8.50 5.27 5.37
C TYR A 55 8.61 4.22 4.27
N GLU A 56 9.80 4.12 3.66
CA GLU A 56 10.14 3.11 2.65
C GLU A 56 9.10 3.02 1.51
N VAL A 57 8.68 4.16 0.96
CA VAL A 57 7.82 4.22 -0.22
C VAL A 57 8.63 4.74 -1.38
N PHE A 58 8.65 3.98 -2.48
CA PHE A 58 9.33 4.35 -3.70
C PHE A 58 8.32 4.72 -4.79
N ASP A 59 8.79 5.28 -5.92
CA ASP A 59 7.92 5.68 -7.04
C ASP A 59 7.10 4.50 -7.58
N GLU A 60 7.66 3.29 -7.52
CA GLU A 60 7.03 2.04 -7.93
C GLU A 60 5.82 1.64 -7.06
N ASP A 61 5.78 2.10 -5.81
CA ASP A 61 4.68 1.85 -4.88
C ASP A 61 3.54 2.87 -5.03
N ILE A 62 3.74 3.92 -5.85
CA ILE A 62 2.77 4.99 -6.06
C ILE A 62 1.89 4.67 -7.25
N VAL A 63 0.59 4.52 -6.97
CA VAL A 63 -0.43 4.28 -8.00
C VAL A 63 -1.20 5.56 -8.33
N PRO A 64 -1.59 5.77 -9.60
CA PRO A 64 -2.27 6.99 -10.02
C PRO A 64 -3.59 7.21 -9.28
N SER A 65 -4.32 6.12 -9.00
CA SER A 65 -5.54 6.15 -8.18
C SER A 65 -5.68 4.85 -7.41
N GLY A 66 -5.76 4.93 -6.08
CA GLY A 66 -5.91 3.77 -5.21
C GLY A 66 -7.21 3.00 -5.45
N VAL A 67 -8.30 3.69 -5.76
CA VAL A 67 -9.59 3.06 -6.06
C VAL A 67 -9.57 2.36 -7.42
N ALA A 68 -8.94 2.96 -8.42
CA ALA A 68 -8.85 2.37 -9.76
C ALA A 68 -7.95 1.14 -9.76
N GLU A 69 -6.81 1.22 -9.07
CA GLU A 69 -5.90 0.09 -8.89
C GLU A 69 -6.57 -1.07 -8.13
N LEU A 70 -7.35 -0.76 -7.10
CA LEU A 70 -8.13 -1.77 -6.37
C LEU A 70 -9.11 -2.49 -7.32
N ALA A 71 -9.87 -1.74 -8.13
CA ALA A 71 -10.78 -2.34 -9.11
C ALA A 71 -10.02 -3.18 -10.16
N HIS A 72 -8.85 -2.73 -10.59
CA HIS A 72 -7.99 -3.46 -11.52
C HIS A 72 -7.55 -4.81 -10.94
N LEU A 73 -7.11 -4.84 -9.68
CA LEU A 73 -6.72 -6.08 -9.00
C LEU A 73 -7.90 -7.00 -8.75
N GLN A 74 -9.06 -6.45 -8.38
CA GLN A 74 -10.28 -7.26 -8.26
C GLN A 74 -10.61 -7.96 -9.59
N ALA A 75 -10.46 -7.27 -10.72
CA ALA A 75 -10.63 -7.88 -12.05
C ALA A 75 -9.59 -8.97 -12.36
N GLN A 76 -8.40 -8.92 -11.75
CA GLN A 76 -7.37 -9.97 -11.87
C GLN A 76 -7.62 -11.17 -10.93
N GLY A 77 -8.64 -11.11 -10.09
CA GLY A 77 -9.02 -12.18 -9.16
C GLY A 77 -8.55 -11.97 -7.71
N TYR A 78 -8.10 -10.77 -7.34
CA TYR A 78 -7.81 -10.45 -5.94
C TYR A 78 -9.10 -10.15 -5.17
N THR A 79 -9.16 -10.58 -3.90
CA THR A 79 -10.30 -10.29 -3.02
C THR A 79 -10.11 -8.98 -2.28
N TYR A 80 -11.11 -8.11 -2.34
CA TYR A 80 -11.14 -6.90 -1.54
C TYR A 80 -11.59 -7.21 -0.11
N ILE A 81 -10.80 -6.76 0.87
CA ILE A 81 -11.12 -6.85 2.30
C ILE A 81 -11.11 -5.42 2.85
N LYS A 82 -12.24 -4.99 3.41
CA LYS A 82 -12.37 -3.74 4.17
C LYS A 82 -12.58 -4.10 5.64
N PRO A 83 -11.57 -3.93 6.51
CA PRO A 83 -11.76 -4.12 7.95
C PRO A 83 -12.69 -3.05 8.54
#